data_AF-A0A4P9VPI6-F1
#
_entry.id   AF-A0A4P9VPI6-F1
#
_cell.length_a   1.000
_cell.length_b   1.000
_cell.length_c   1.000
_cell.angle_alpha   90.00
_cell.angle_beta   90.00
_cell.angle_gamma   90.00
#
_symmetry.space_group_name_H-M   'P 1'
#
loop_
_entity.id
_entity.type
_entity.pdbx_description
1 polymer ?
#
loop_
_entity_poly.entity_id
_entity_poly.type
_entity_poly.pdbx_seq_one_letter_code
_entity_poly.pdbx_strand_id
1 'polypeptide(L)'
;MKYFKYLFGTLYLLAGIAKIFPQIEDVGVVLKNAAIANQGTFLERISNYLYTHELVITVISGLSLFLAGLTLLINRYLIASSIGQMLMLICFVTLLHRAYWQVIVMDTVFFIFAVLVLKEQLMLKKQKNIQLQRIYQS
;
A
#
# COMPACT_ATOMS: atom_id res chain seq x y z
N MET A 1 19.27 -2.37 4.05
CA MET A 1 17.97 -1.63 4.08
C MET A 1 17.89 -0.46 3.10
N LYS A 2 18.93 0.38 2.94
CA LYS A 2 18.90 1.52 2.01
C LYS A 2 18.49 1.13 0.57
N TYR A 3 19.13 0.13 -0.01
CA TYR A 3 18.82 -0.35 -1.37
C TYR A 3 17.39 -0.89 -1.53
N PHE A 4 16.89 -1.61 -0.53
CA PHE A 4 15.51 -2.10 -0.54
C PHE A 4 14.49 -0.94 -0.49
N LYS A 5 14.75 0.13 0.27
CA LYS A 5 13.88 1.32 0.27
C LYS A 5 13.79 1.99 -1.09
N TYR A 6 14.92 2.11 -1.79
CA TYR A 6 14.93 2.65 -3.15
C TYR A 6 14.23 1.72 -4.13
N LEU A 7 14.53 0.41 -4.08
CA LEU A 7 13.88 -0.58 -4.95
C LEU A 7 12.37 -0.57 -4.78
N PHE A 8 11.87 -0.74 -3.54
CA PHE A 8 10.44 -0.74 -3.26
C PHE A 8 9.80 0.64 -3.50
N GLY A 9 10.50 1.72 -3.19
CA GLY A 9 10.04 3.08 -3.48
C GLY A 9 9.83 3.29 -4.98
N THR A 10 10.79 2.87 -5.80
CA THR A 10 10.68 2.90 -7.27
C THR A 10 9.58 1.97 -7.76
N LEU A 11 9.47 0.75 -7.23
CA LEU A 11 8.39 -0.18 -7.58
C LEU A 11 7.01 0.41 -7.26
N TYR A 12 6.83 1.05 -6.10
CA TYR A 12 5.59 1.71 -5.74
C TYR A 12 5.26 2.89 -6.65
N LEU A 13 6.28 3.67 -7.02
CA LEU A 13 6.13 4.79 -7.93
C LEU A 13 5.74 4.31 -9.33
N LEU A 14 6.38 3.26 -9.82
CA LEU A 14 6.04 2.59 -11.09
C LEU A 14 4.64 1.96 -11.04
N ALA A 15 4.26 1.31 -9.94
CA ALA A 15 2.93 0.73 -9.77
C ALA A 15 1.83 1.80 -9.76
N GLY A 16 2.08 2.95 -9.10
CA GLY A 16 1.18 4.10 -9.15
C GLY A 16 1.01 4.68 -10.55
N ILE A 17 2.10 4.74 -11.32
CA ILE A 17 2.05 5.16 -12.74
C ILE A 17 1.35 4.11 -13.61
N ALA A 18 1.62 2.82 -13.38
CA ALA A 18 1.03 1.73 -14.13
C ALA A 18 -0.50 1.71 -14.04
N LYS A 19 -1.08 2.14 -12.91
CA LYS A 19 -2.53 2.31 -12.74
C LYS A 19 -3.19 3.30 -13.71
N ILE A 20 -2.42 4.17 -14.35
CA ILE A 20 -2.92 5.12 -15.36
C ILE A 20 -3.07 4.43 -16.73
N PHE A 21 -2.37 3.30 -16.94
CA PHE A 21 -2.35 2.56 -18.19
C PHE A 21 -3.21 1.29 -18.08
N PRO A 22 -4.47 1.31 -18.55
CA PRO A 22 -5.35 0.13 -18.49
C PRO A 22 -4.82 -1.07 -19.30
N GLN A 23 -3.84 -0.84 -20.18
CA GLN A 23 -3.13 -1.88 -20.94
C GLN A 23 -2.24 -2.76 -20.05
N ILE A 24 -1.81 -2.26 -18.88
CA ILE A 24 -0.95 -2.99 -17.94
C ILE A 24 -1.82 -3.66 -16.87
N GLU A 25 -2.77 -2.93 -16.29
CA GLU A 25 -3.70 -3.44 -15.28
C GLU A 25 -5.07 -2.79 -15.46
N ASP A 26 -6.07 -3.57 -15.89
CA ASP A 26 -7.45 -3.11 -15.97
C ASP A 26 -8.13 -3.29 -14.60
N VAL A 27 -8.08 -2.24 -13.79
CA VAL A 27 -8.68 -2.22 -12.45
C VAL A 27 -10.19 -2.42 -12.51
N GLY A 28 -10.87 -2.01 -13.59
CA GLY A 28 -12.30 -2.22 -13.77
C GLY A 28 -12.63 -3.70 -13.92
N VAL A 29 -11.87 -4.43 -14.74
CA VAL A 29 -11.99 -5.90 -14.87
C VAL A 29 -11.68 -6.59 -13.53
N VAL A 30 -10.64 -6.15 -12.82
CA VAL A 30 -10.26 -6.69 -11.52
C VAL A 30 -11.39 -6.50 -10.49
N LEU A 31 -11.95 -5.30 -10.40
CA LEU A 31 -13.05 -4.97 -9.49
C LEU A 31 -14.35 -5.66 -9.87
N LYS A 32 -14.64 -5.81 -11.17
CA LYS A 32 -15.78 -6.58 -11.68
C LYS A 32 -15.67 -8.05 -11.25
N ASN A 33 -14.51 -8.66 -11.45
CA ASN A 33 -14.27 -10.05 -11.05
C ASN A 33 -14.32 -10.21 -9.54
N ALA A 34 -13.84 -9.23 -8.77
CA ALA A 34 -13.98 -9.20 -7.32
C ALA A 34 -15.45 -9.07 -6.87
N ALA A 35 -16.25 -8.25 -7.55
CA ALA A 35 -17.68 -8.12 -7.27
C ALA A 35 -18.43 -9.43 -7.54
N ILE A 36 -18.14 -10.10 -8.67
CA ILE A 36 -18.72 -11.41 -9.00
C ILE A 36 -18.31 -12.47 -7.96
N ALA A 37 -17.03 -12.53 -7.59
CA ALA A 37 -16.52 -13.51 -6.62
C ALA A 37 -17.04 -13.31 -5.19
N ASN A 38 -17.46 -12.08 -4.85
CA ASN A 38 -18.03 -11.73 -3.56
C ASN A 38 -19.57 -11.71 -3.54
N GLN A 39 -20.24 -12.08 -4.64
CA GLN A 39 -21.70 -12.25 -4.64
C GLN A 39 -22.15 -13.28 -3.59
N GLY A 40 -23.23 -12.97 -2.87
CA GLY A 40 -23.77 -13.81 -1.80
C GLY A 40 -22.97 -13.75 -0.50
N THR A 41 -22.02 -12.82 -0.35
CA THR A 41 -21.25 -12.62 0.88
C THR A 41 -21.55 -11.27 1.53
N PHE A 42 -21.11 -11.09 2.78
CA PHE A 42 -21.18 -9.79 3.46
C PHE A 42 -20.40 -8.68 2.72
N LEU A 43 -19.45 -9.03 1.85
CA LEU A 43 -18.64 -8.09 1.07
C LEU A 43 -19.31 -7.65 -0.24
N GLU A 44 -20.41 -8.27 -0.66
CA GLU A 44 -21.07 -8.00 -1.95
C GLU A 44 -21.37 -6.51 -2.14
N ARG A 45 -21.98 -5.87 -1.14
CA ARG A 45 -22.36 -4.45 -1.19
C ARG A 45 -21.15 -3.53 -1.32
N ILE A 46 -20.05 -3.90 -0.67
CA ILE A 46 -18.79 -3.15 -0.71
C ILE A 46 -18.13 -3.35 -2.08
N SER A 47 -17.99 -4.59 -2.56
CA SER A 47 -17.40 -4.87 -3.87
C SER A 47 -18.19 -4.25 -5.02
N ASN A 48 -19.53 -4.26 -4.96
CA ASN A 48 -20.37 -3.57 -5.93
C ASN A 48 -20.19 -2.05 -5.88
N TYR A 49 -20.08 -1.45 -4.68
CA TYR A 49 -19.82 -0.02 -4.54
C TYR A 49 -18.45 0.36 -5.14
N LEU A 50 -17.41 -0.45 -4.90
CA LEU A 50 -16.09 -0.23 -5.48
C LEU A 50 -16.10 -0.37 -7.00
N TYR A 51 -16.82 -1.36 -7.55
CA TYR A 51 -16.96 -1.53 -9.00
C TYR A 51 -17.66 -0.32 -9.64
N THR A 52 -18.78 0.16 -9.06
CA THR A 52 -19.47 1.36 -9.56
C THR A 52 -18.59 2.62 -9.52
N HIS A 53 -17.60 2.66 -8.62
CA HIS A 53 -16.64 3.76 -8.50
C HIS A 53 -15.22 3.35 -8.93
N GLU A 54 -15.10 2.43 -9.88
CA GLU A 54 -13.82 1.84 -10.31
C GLU A 54 -12.76 2.89 -10.64
N LEU A 55 -13.15 3.98 -11.31
CA LEU A 55 -12.26 5.07 -11.68
C LEU A 55 -11.71 5.81 -10.45
N VAL A 56 -12.56 6.07 -9.46
CA VAL A 56 -12.17 6.73 -8.21
C VAL A 56 -11.21 5.84 -7.43
N ILE A 57 -11.49 4.54 -7.32
CA ILE A 57 -10.62 3.58 -6.62
C ILE A 57 -9.28 3.43 -7.33
N THR A 58 -9.28 3.41 -8.67
CA THR A 58 -8.06 3.38 -9.48
C THR A 58 -7.18 4.59 -9.22
N VAL A 59 -7.77 5.80 -9.25
CA VAL A 59 -7.05 7.06 -9.00
C VAL A 59 -6.54 7.12 -7.56
N ILE A 60 -7.37 6.79 -6.57
CA ILE A 60 -6.96 6.80 -5.15
C ILE A 60 -5.83 5.82 -4.89
N SER A 61 -5.95 4.58 -5.38
CA SER A 61 -4.91 3.57 -5.18
C SER A 61 -3.63 3.90 -5.94
N GLY A 62 -3.72 4.42 -7.16
CA GLY A 62 -2.58 4.90 -7.94
C GLY A 62 -1.85 6.06 -7.25
N LEU A 63 -2.58 7.08 -6.81
CA LEU A 63 -2.04 8.20 -6.02
C LEU A 63 -1.43 7.73 -4.72
N SER A 64 -2.07 6.80 -4.01
CA SER A 64 -1.55 6.25 -2.76
C SER A 64 -0.22 5.52 -2.96
N LEU A 65 -0.12 4.67 -3.99
CA LEU A 65 1.13 3.98 -4.33
C LEU A 65 2.22 4.96 -4.76
N PHE A 66 1.88 5.94 -5.61
CA PHE A 66 2.81 6.97 -6.06
C PHE A 66 3.36 7.80 -4.91
N LEU A 67 2.47 8.34 -4.07
CA LEU A 67 2.86 9.14 -2.90
C LEU A 67 3.66 8.29 -1.90
N ALA A 68 3.29 7.04 -1.70
CA ALA A 68 4.02 6.17 -0.80
C ALA A 68 5.43 5.85 -1.34
N GLY A 69 5.57 5.57 -2.64
CA GLY A 69 6.87 5.45 -3.30
C GLY A 69 7.72 6.71 -3.15
N LEU A 70 7.11 7.88 -3.33
CA LEU A 70 7.77 9.17 -3.16
C LEU A 70 8.23 9.40 -1.71
N THR A 71 7.39 9.08 -0.72
CA THR A 71 7.78 9.18 0.70
C THR A 71 8.95 8.24 1.06
N LEU A 72 8.99 7.04 0.47
CA LEU A 72 10.10 6.08 0.59
C LEU A 72 11.41 6.64 0.02
N LEU A 73 11.36 7.31 -1.13
CA LEU A 73 12.53 7.91 -1.78
C LEU A 73 13.04 9.15 -1.03
N ILE A 74 12.14 10.01 -0.55
CA ILE A 74 12.47 11.24 0.19
C ILE A 74 12.80 10.94 1.67
N ASN A 75 12.53 9.72 2.14
CA ASN A 75 12.75 9.28 3.52
C ASN A 75 12.03 10.17 4.55
N ARG A 76 10.85 10.69 4.19
CA ARG A 76 10.03 11.60 5.01
C ARG A 76 8.62 11.05 5.17
N TYR A 77 8.02 11.22 6.35
CA TYR A 77 6.67 10.75 6.70
C TYR A 77 6.45 9.23 6.57
N LEU A 78 7.53 8.44 6.68
CA LEU A 78 7.48 6.99 6.46
C LEU A 78 6.54 6.24 7.40
N ILE A 79 6.39 6.68 8.65
CA ILE A 79 5.47 6.03 9.60
C ILE A 79 4.02 6.13 9.10
N ALA A 80 3.57 7.34 8.73
CA ALA A 80 2.22 7.55 8.23
C ALA A 80 1.99 6.83 6.89
N SER A 81 2.98 6.90 5.99
CA SER A 81 2.95 6.20 4.71
C SER A 81 2.84 4.68 4.88
N SER A 82 3.66 4.07 5.74
CA SER A 82 3.60 2.64 6.02
C SER A 82 2.27 2.21 6.67
N ILE A 83 1.71 3.00 7.58
CA ILE A 83 0.39 2.72 8.17
C ILE A 83 -0.70 2.76 7.08
N GLY A 84 -0.70 3.79 6.24
CA GLY A 84 -1.65 3.91 5.13
C GLY A 84 -1.55 2.75 4.14
N GLN A 85 -0.32 2.35 3.79
CA GLN A 85 -0.07 1.18 2.95
C GLN A 85 -0.60 -0.10 3.57
N MET A 86 -0.36 -0.34 4.87
CA MET A 86 -0.87 -1.52 5.56
C MET A 86 -2.39 -1.58 5.54
N LEU A 87 -3.08 -0.46 5.80
CA LEU A 87 -4.54 -0.40 5.72
C LEU A 87 -5.06 -0.68 4.31
N MET A 88 -4.43 -0.07 3.30
CA MET A 88 -4.79 -0.28 1.90
C MET A 88 -4.63 -1.75 1.49
N LEU A 89 -3.52 -2.39 1.87
CA LEU A 89 -3.25 -3.80 1.57
C LEU A 89 -4.25 -4.72 2.26
N ILE A 90 -4.60 -4.47 3.53
CA ILE A 90 -5.61 -5.26 4.25
C ILE A 90 -6.97 -5.18 3.53
N CYS A 91 -7.37 -3.98 3.09
CA CYS A 91 -8.59 -3.80 2.32
C CYS A 91 -8.55 -4.55 0.99
N PHE A 92 -7.46 -4.42 0.23
CA PHE A 92 -7.32 -5.11 -1.06
C PHE A 92 -7.30 -6.62 -0.91
N VAL A 93 -6.52 -7.18 0.01
CA VAL A 93 -6.51 -8.62 0.27
C VAL A 93 -7.90 -9.11 0.65
N THR A 94 -8.61 -8.42 1.56
CA THR A 94 -9.96 -8.83 1.97
C THR A 94 -10.93 -8.87 0.80
N LEU A 95 -10.85 -7.91 -0.13
CA LEU A 95 -11.75 -7.81 -1.27
C LEU A 95 -11.36 -8.72 -2.44
N LEU A 96 -10.07 -8.85 -2.74
CA LEU A 96 -9.57 -9.57 -3.91
C LEU A 96 -9.19 -11.02 -3.63
N HIS A 97 -9.09 -11.47 -2.37
CA HIS A 97 -8.59 -12.82 -2.09
C HIS A 97 -9.35 -13.94 -2.83
N ARG A 98 -10.64 -13.74 -3.11
CA ARG A 98 -11.46 -14.69 -3.86
C ARG A 98 -11.26 -14.65 -5.38
N ALA A 99 -10.92 -13.49 -5.94
CA ALA A 99 -10.84 -13.29 -7.38
C ALA A 99 -9.42 -13.46 -7.93
N TYR A 100 -8.40 -13.05 -7.15
CA TYR A 100 -7.01 -13.04 -7.60
C TYR A 100 -6.06 -13.49 -6.49
N TRP A 101 -5.73 -14.78 -6.49
CA TRP A 101 -4.74 -15.33 -5.56
C TRP A 101 -3.34 -14.73 -5.75
N GLN A 102 -2.98 -14.37 -6.99
CA GLN A 102 -1.69 -13.73 -7.30
C GLN A 102 -1.51 -12.38 -6.61
N VAL A 103 -2.60 -11.60 -6.46
CA VAL A 103 -2.55 -10.30 -5.79
C VAL A 103 -2.22 -10.46 -4.31
N ILE A 104 -2.69 -11.54 -3.67
CA ILE A 104 -2.38 -11.85 -2.26
C ILE A 104 -0.87 -12.04 -2.07
N VAL A 105 -0.20 -12.74 -2.98
CA VAL A 105 1.25 -13.01 -2.89
C VAL A 105 2.04 -11.71 -2.94
N MET A 106 1.72 -10.85 -3.90
CA MET A 106 2.39 -9.54 -4.05
C MET A 106 2.09 -8.62 -2.86
N ASP A 107 0.82 -8.54 -2.45
CA ASP A 107 0.40 -7.70 -1.32
C ASP A 107 1.05 -8.14 -0.01
N THR A 108 1.26 -9.45 0.19
CA THR A 108 1.97 -9.99 1.37
C THR A 108 3.42 -9.54 1.40
N VAL A 109 4.13 -9.56 0.26
CA VAL A 109 5.51 -9.08 0.17
C VAL A 109 5.59 -7.58 0.52
N PHE A 110 4.68 -6.79 -0.04
CA PHE A 110 4.57 -5.36 0.26
C PHE A 110 4.20 -5.10 1.73
N PHE A 111 3.34 -5.93 2.32
CA PHE A 111 2.96 -5.82 3.74
C PHE A 111 4.15 -6.08 4.67
N ILE A 112 4.90 -7.16 4.42
CA ILE A 112 6.11 -7.48 5.18
C ILE A 112 7.11 -6.32 5.07
N PHE A 113 7.26 -5.75 3.87
CA PHE A 113 8.13 -4.61 3.66
C PHE A 113 7.68 -3.37 4.44
N ALA A 114 6.39 -3.03 4.42
CA ALA A 114 5.83 -1.92 5.20
C ALA A 114 6.09 -2.10 6.71
N VAL A 115 5.93 -3.32 7.23
CA VAL A 115 6.24 -3.66 8.64
C VAL A 115 7.72 -3.46 8.95
N LEU A 116 8.61 -3.94 8.07
CA LEU A 116 10.06 -3.79 8.24
C LEU A 116 10.49 -2.31 8.25
N VAL A 117 9.94 -1.50 7.34
CA VAL A 117 10.19 -0.05 7.29
C VAL A 117 9.66 0.62 8.56
N LEU A 118 8.45 0.30 8.99
CA LEU A 118 7.86 0.84 10.21
C LEU A 118 8.71 0.51 11.44
N LYS A 119 9.14 -0.74 11.59
CA LYS A 119 10.01 -1.19 12.69
C LYS A 119 11.33 -0.43 12.71
N GLU A 120 11.98 -0.26 11.57
CA GLU A 120 13.23 0.49 11.45
C GLU A 120 13.02 1.97 11.85
N GLN A 121 11.94 2.60 11.37
CA GLN A 121 11.64 4.00 11.68
C GLN A 121 11.32 4.24 13.16
N LEU A 122 10.58 3.32 13.79
CA LEU A 122 10.29 3.39 15.23
C LEU A 122 11.58 3.25 16.07
N MET A 123 12.49 2.37 15.66
CA MET A 123 13.80 2.21 16.31
C MET A 123 14.66 3.47 16.19
N LEU A 124 14.74 4.06 14.99
CA LEU A 124 15.48 5.31 14.76
C LEU A 124 14.90 6.48 15.54
N LYS A 125 13.56 6.61 15.58
CA LYS A 125 12.87 7.63 16.38
C LYS A 125 13.15 7.46 17.88
N LYS A 126 13.16 6.22 18.38
CA LYS A 126 13.49 5.91 19.78
C LYS A 126 14.92 6.29 20.12
N GLN A 127 15.89 5.96 19.27
CA GLN A 127 17.30 6.32 19.48
C GLN A 127 17.52 7.83 19.50
N LYS A 128 16.90 8.56 18.56
CA LYS A 128 16.97 10.03 18.51
C LYS A 128 16.42 10.68 19.77
N ASN A 129 15.29 10.19 20.29
CA ASN A 129 14.71 10.70 21.54
C ASN A 129 15.63 10.46 22.75
N ILE A 130 16.27 9.29 22.84
CA ILE A 130 17.21 8.98 23.94
C ILE A 130 18.45 9.88 23.88
N GLN A 131 18.96 10.20 22.69
CA GLN A 131 20.10 11.13 22.53
C GLN A 131 19.73 12.55 22.94
N LEU A 132 18.56 13.05 22.53
CA LEU A 132 18.09 14.38 22.93
C LEU A 132 17.94 14.48 24.45
N GLN A 133 17.36 13.46 25.10
CA GLN A 133 17.24 13.42 26.56
C GLN A 133 18.59 13.52 27.27
N ARG A 134 19.64 12.86 26.74
CA ARG A 134 21.00 12.97 27.29
C ARG A 134 21.59 14.37 27.15
N ILE A 135 21.36 15.06 26.03
CA ILE A 135 21.86 16.43 25.80
C ILE A 135 21.16 17.43 26.73
N TYR A 136 19.87 17.24 27.04
CA TYR A 136 19.16 18.12 27.99
C TYR A 136 19.49 17.85 29.47
N GLN A 137 20.15 16.73 29.77
CA GLN A 137 20.54 16.35 31.13
C GLN A 137 22.02 16.61 31.44
N SER A 138 22.78 17.15 30.49
CA SER A 138 24.19 17.56 30.60
C SER A 138 24.32 19.08 30.53
#